data_AF-A0A968VTE1-F1
#
_entry.id   AF-A0A968VTE1-F1
#
_cell.length_a   1.000
_cell.length_b   1.000
_cell.length_c   1.000
_cell.angle_alpha   90.00
_cell.angle_beta   90.00
_cell.angle_gamma   90.00
#
_symmetry.space_group_name_H-M   'P 1'
#
loop_
_entity.id
_entity.type
_entity.pdbx_description
1 polymer ?
#
loop_
_entity_poly.entity_id
_entity_poly.type
_entity_poly.pdbx_seq_one_letter_code
_entity_poly.pdbx_strand_id
1 'polypeptide(L)'
;MKLNKNFQPQPTEEGEELFPNGLFEFNITKLLAFITANASKFPMEQVEVSQFAVWDSTNLDEKTIETADLANPIILGEISPDCFNVIDGNHRLERARRQGLATIPAYRVAAAHHVNFLKTKVAYEGYIRYWNSKVEDWEP
;
A
#
# COMPACT_ATOMS: atom_id res chain seq x y z
N MET A 1 -13.63 12.57 3.18
CA MET A 1 -13.07 12.73 1.82
C MET A 1 -14.15 13.22 0.84
N LYS A 2 -13.81 14.13 -0.08
CA LYS A 2 -14.77 14.66 -1.07
C LYS A 2 -14.64 13.90 -2.40
N LEU A 3 -15.79 13.60 -3.02
CA LEU A 3 -15.84 12.98 -4.34
C LEU A 3 -15.31 13.95 -5.42
N ASN A 4 -14.29 13.53 -6.16
CA ASN A 4 -13.85 14.22 -7.37
C ASN A 4 -14.62 13.68 -8.59
N LYS A 5 -15.53 14.49 -9.13
CA LYS A 5 -16.32 14.14 -10.34
C LYS A 5 -15.47 13.93 -11.59
N ASN A 6 -14.26 14.48 -11.60
CA ASN A 6 -13.32 14.39 -12.71
C ASN A 6 -12.27 13.28 -12.50
N PHE A 7 -12.50 12.37 -11.53
CA PHE A 7 -11.61 11.23 -11.32
C PHE A 7 -11.45 10.42 -12.60
N GLN A 8 -10.20 10.23 -13.01
CA GLN A 8 -9.82 9.36 -14.11
C GLN A 8 -9.18 8.12 -13.51
N PRO A 9 -9.81 6.94 -13.67
CA PRO A 9 -9.20 5.70 -13.21
C PRO A 9 -7.88 5.47 -13.92
N GLN A 10 -6.94 4.85 -13.22
CA GLN A 10 -5.67 4.46 -13.82
C GLN A 10 -5.89 3.15 -14.59
N PRO A 11 -5.89 3.15 -15.94
CA PRO A 11 -5.95 1.89 -16.68
C PRO A 11 -4.73 1.04 -16.34
N THR A 12 -4.88 -0.27 -16.39
CA THR A 12 -3.79 -1.21 -16.15
C THR A 12 -3.16 -1.61 -17.47
N GLU A 13 -1.84 -1.59 -17.48
CA GLU A 13 -1.01 -2.14 -18.55
C GLU A 13 -0.55 -3.56 -18.17
N GLU A 14 -0.25 -4.38 -19.17
CA GLU A 14 0.24 -5.74 -18.93
C GLU A 14 1.55 -5.72 -18.15
N GLY A 15 1.63 -6.52 -17.08
CA GLY A 15 2.80 -6.60 -16.21
C GLY A 15 2.83 -5.57 -15.06
N GLU A 16 1.84 -4.67 -14.95
CA GLU A 16 1.74 -3.80 -13.78
C GLU A 16 1.28 -4.56 -12.54
N GLU A 17 1.87 -4.19 -11.40
CA GLU A 17 1.55 -4.76 -10.11
C GLU A 17 0.29 -4.12 -9.52
N LEU A 18 -0.62 -4.98 -9.06
CA LEU A 18 -1.91 -4.58 -8.50
C LEU A 18 -2.06 -5.11 -7.08
N PHE A 19 -2.68 -4.29 -6.24
CA PHE A 19 -3.10 -4.71 -4.91
C PHE A 19 -4.63 -4.76 -4.82
N PRO A 20 -5.23 -5.97 -4.75
CA PRO A 20 -6.66 -6.13 -4.55
C PRO A 20 -7.02 -6.10 -3.05
N ASN A 21 -8.02 -5.31 -2.69
CA ASN A 21 -8.64 -5.27 -1.37
C ASN A 21 -10.18 -5.22 -1.53
N GLY A 22 -10.79 -6.38 -1.74
CA GLY A 22 -12.21 -6.48 -2.07
C GLY A 22 -12.52 -5.80 -3.41
N LEU A 23 -13.44 -4.82 -3.39
CA LEU A 23 -13.79 -4.04 -4.58
C LEU A 23 -12.75 -2.97 -4.95
N PHE A 24 -11.74 -2.76 -4.12
CA PHE A 24 -10.71 -1.74 -4.31
C PHE A 24 -9.46 -2.39 -4.90
N GLU A 25 -9.19 -2.17 -6.18
CA GLU A 25 -7.98 -2.63 -6.83
C GLU A 25 -7.09 -1.43 -7.17
N PHE A 26 -5.91 -1.38 -6.55
CA PHE A 26 -4.96 -0.29 -6.65
C PHE A 26 -3.82 -0.65 -7.60
N ASN A 27 -3.43 0.29 -8.46
CA ASN A 27 -2.25 0.15 -9.31
C ASN A 27 -0.98 0.56 -8.54
N ILE A 28 -0.23 -0.44 -8.07
CA ILE A 28 0.95 -0.26 -7.23
C ILE A 28 2.13 0.27 -8.04
N THR A 29 2.31 -0.20 -9.28
CA THR A 29 3.37 0.29 -10.17
C THR A 29 3.28 1.81 -10.36
N LYS A 30 2.08 2.32 -10.66
CA LYS A 30 1.86 3.76 -10.83
C LYS A 30 1.96 4.53 -9.51
N LEU A 31 1.51 3.93 -8.41
CA LEU A 31 1.67 4.53 -7.09
C LEU A 31 3.16 4.68 -6.71
N LEU A 32 3.98 3.66 -6.95
CA LEU A 32 5.42 3.70 -6.68
C LEU A 32 6.12 4.76 -7.54
N ALA A 33 5.75 4.88 -8.82
CA ALA A 33 6.24 5.94 -9.69
C ALA A 33 5.88 7.34 -9.15
N PHE A 34 4.65 7.52 -8.65
CA PHE A 34 4.21 8.77 -8.04
C PHE A 34 4.95 9.09 -6.75
N ILE A 35 5.18 8.10 -5.87
CA ILE A 35 5.96 8.25 -4.64
C ILE A 35 7.38 8.70 -4.98
N THR A 36 8.04 8.01 -5.91
CA THR A 36 9.41 8.32 -6.35
C THR A 36 9.50 9.73 -6.92
N ALA A 37 8.56 10.13 -7.78
CA ALA A 37 8.50 11.47 -8.35
C ALA A 37 8.18 12.57 -7.32
N ASN A 38 7.68 12.20 -6.13
CA ASN A 38 7.29 13.12 -5.07
C ASN A 38 7.97 12.78 -3.74
N ALA A 39 9.24 12.32 -3.75
CA ALA A 39 9.94 11.82 -2.57
C ALA A 39 9.88 12.75 -1.35
N SER A 40 9.90 14.08 -1.54
CA SER A 40 9.74 15.07 -0.46
C SER A 40 8.42 14.96 0.33
N LYS A 41 7.35 14.40 -0.28
CA LYS A 41 6.04 14.18 0.36
C LYS A 41 5.92 12.81 1.01
N PHE A 42 6.82 11.89 0.67
CA PHE A 42 6.82 10.51 1.12
C PHE A 42 8.19 10.22 1.74
N PRO A 43 8.46 10.78 2.94
CA PRO A 43 9.70 10.48 3.62
C PRO A 43 9.79 8.97 3.86
N MET A 44 10.96 8.41 3.55
CA MET A 44 11.26 7.04 3.92
C MET A 44 11.49 6.97 5.41
N GLU A 45 10.86 6.02 6.08
CA GLU A 45 11.00 5.80 7.52
C GLU A 45 11.38 4.35 7.80
N GLN A 46 11.97 4.12 8.98
CA GLN A 46 12.25 2.78 9.48
C GLN A 46 11.06 2.34 10.33
N VAL A 47 10.47 1.20 10.00
CA VAL A 47 9.32 0.65 10.71
C VAL A 47 9.68 -0.68 11.34
N GLU A 48 9.20 -0.94 12.56
CA GLU A 48 9.48 -2.19 13.25
C GLU A 48 8.88 -3.39 12.52
N VAL A 49 9.67 -4.43 12.29
CA VAL A 49 9.20 -5.66 11.63
C VAL A 49 8.17 -6.39 12.49
N SER A 50 8.29 -6.29 13.82
CA SER A 50 7.40 -6.89 14.82
C SER A 50 6.00 -6.28 14.86
N GLN A 51 5.79 -5.07 14.32
CA GLN A 51 4.45 -4.45 14.30
C GLN A 51 3.48 -5.18 13.37
N PHE A 52 4.01 -5.90 12.38
CA PHE A 52 3.22 -6.59 11.39
C PHE A 52 2.97 -8.03 11.86
N ALA A 53 1.70 -8.43 11.90
CA ALA A 53 1.32 -9.79 12.24
C ALA A 53 2.03 -10.80 11.33
N VAL A 54 2.49 -11.90 11.93
CA VAL A 54 2.97 -13.06 11.16
C VAL A 54 1.80 -13.58 10.35
N TRP A 55 2.00 -13.72 9.05
CA TRP A 55 0.97 -14.11 8.11
C TRP A 55 1.44 -15.33 7.32
N ASP A 56 0.50 -16.02 6.68
CA ASP A 56 0.78 -17.23 5.92
C ASP A 56 1.56 -16.90 4.63
N SER A 57 2.88 -17.04 4.69
CA SER A 57 3.77 -16.79 3.57
C SER A 57 3.87 -17.95 2.58
N THR A 58 3.05 -18.99 2.67
CA THR A 58 3.14 -20.17 1.78
C THR A 58 2.87 -19.84 0.32
N ASN A 59 2.12 -18.77 0.04
CA ASN A 59 1.84 -18.28 -1.30
C ASN A 59 2.97 -17.40 -1.87
N LEU A 60 4.02 -17.12 -1.10
CA LEU A 60 5.17 -16.37 -1.59
C LEU A 60 6.18 -17.29 -2.26
N ASP A 61 6.71 -16.83 -3.40
CA ASP A 61 7.83 -17.48 -4.06
C ASP A 61 9.12 -17.36 -3.22
N GLU A 62 9.67 -18.51 -2.86
CA GLU A 62 10.84 -18.62 -1.97
C GLU A 62 12.07 -17.94 -2.57
N LYS A 63 12.32 -18.12 -3.87
CA LYS A 63 13.46 -17.48 -4.56
C LYS A 63 13.34 -15.95 -4.54
N THR A 64 12.12 -15.43 -4.70
CA THR A 64 11.83 -14.00 -4.60
C THR A 64 12.09 -13.50 -3.18
N ILE A 65 11.71 -14.24 -2.14
CA ILE A 65 12.06 -13.89 -0.74
C ILE A 65 13.58 -13.81 -0.58
N GLU A 66 14.31 -14.85 -0.98
CA GLU A 66 15.77 -14.91 -0.80
C GLU A 66 16.51 -13.78 -1.53
N THR A 67 16.02 -13.37 -2.70
CA THR A 67 16.66 -12.36 -3.56
C THR A 67 16.10 -10.95 -3.36
N ALA A 68 15.04 -10.76 -2.57
CA ALA A 68 14.38 -9.47 -2.37
C ALA A 68 15.32 -8.43 -1.75
N ASP A 69 15.51 -7.29 -2.41
CA ASP A 69 16.36 -6.21 -1.89
C ASP A 69 15.71 -5.53 -0.67
N LEU A 70 16.35 -5.64 0.49
CA LEU A 70 15.88 -5.08 1.76
C LEU A 70 16.13 -3.57 1.91
N ALA A 71 16.95 -2.97 1.03
CA ALA A 71 17.11 -1.52 0.97
C ALA A 71 15.92 -0.85 0.28
N ASN A 72 15.18 -1.59 -0.55
CA ASN A 72 13.98 -1.09 -1.19
C ASN A 72 12.81 -1.08 -0.19
N PRO A 73 12.15 0.08 0.01
CA PRO A 73 11.09 0.20 1.01
C PRO A 73 9.86 -0.65 0.69
N ILE A 74 9.16 -1.07 1.73
CA ILE A 74 7.78 -1.56 1.62
C ILE A 74 6.81 -0.38 1.49
N ILE A 75 5.59 -0.63 0.99
CA ILE A 75 4.56 0.41 0.92
C ILE A 75 3.46 0.09 1.92
N LEU A 76 3.20 1.05 2.80
CA LEU A 76 2.12 1.04 3.76
C LEU A 76 0.99 1.95 3.26
N GLY A 77 -0.14 1.36 2.90
CA GLY A 77 -1.34 2.09 2.51
C GLY A 77 -2.29 2.28 3.69
N GLU A 78 -2.79 3.50 3.88
CA GLU A 78 -3.80 3.79 4.89
C GLU A 78 -5.15 3.13 4.53
N ILE A 79 -5.69 2.31 5.43
CA ILE A 79 -6.95 1.57 5.20
C ILE A 79 -8.12 2.08 6.05
N SER A 80 -7.82 2.73 7.15
CA SER A 80 -8.75 3.54 7.97
C SER A 80 -7.92 4.62 8.67
N PRO A 81 -8.54 5.66 9.27
CA PRO A 81 -7.78 6.73 9.93
C PRO A 81 -6.68 6.18 10.84
N ASP A 82 -5.44 6.57 10.57
CA ASP A 82 -4.22 6.15 11.29
C ASP A 82 -3.90 4.64 11.28
N CYS A 83 -4.63 3.82 10.53
CA CYS A 83 -4.35 2.39 10.37
C CYS A 83 -3.77 2.10 8.98
N PHE A 84 -2.60 1.46 8.95
CA PHE A 84 -1.86 1.20 7.72
C PHE A 84 -1.59 -0.30 7.53
N ASN A 85 -1.78 -0.78 6.31
CA ASN A 85 -1.46 -2.14 5.91
C ASN A 85 -0.36 -2.17 4.85
N VAL A 86 0.39 -3.27 4.81
CA VAL A 86 1.34 -3.55 3.72
C VAL A 86 0.56 -3.79 2.44
N ILE A 87 0.73 -2.91 1.45
CA ILE A 87 0.12 -3.04 0.12
C ILE A 87 1.13 -3.46 -0.95
N ASP A 88 2.43 -3.31 -0.66
CA ASP A 88 3.54 -3.81 -1.48
C ASP A 88 4.76 -4.15 -0.59
N GLY A 89 5.54 -5.15 -1.01
CA GLY A 89 6.79 -5.54 -0.36
C GLY A 89 6.68 -6.71 0.62
N ASN A 90 5.65 -7.56 0.46
CA ASN A 90 5.44 -8.75 1.31
C ASN A 90 6.65 -9.70 1.33
N HIS A 91 7.30 -9.96 0.19
CA HIS A 91 8.53 -10.77 0.16
C HIS A 91 9.70 -10.11 0.90
N ARG A 92 9.82 -8.78 0.84
CA ARG A 92 10.86 -8.02 1.55
C ARG A 92 10.63 -8.08 3.06
N LEU A 93 9.40 -7.89 3.50
CA LEU A 93 9.02 -8.01 4.91
C LEU A 93 9.27 -9.43 5.44
N GLU A 94 8.91 -10.45 4.67
CA GLU A 94 9.14 -11.84 5.05
C GLU A 94 10.64 -12.18 5.12
N ARG A 95 11.43 -11.73 4.15
CA ARG A 95 12.90 -11.85 4.21
C ARG A 95 13.47 -11.17 5.45
N ALA A 96 13.03 -9.95 5.77
CA ALA A 96 13.49 -9.22 6.95
C ALA A 96 13.19 -9.99 8.25
N ARG A 97 12.00 -10.61 8.36
CA ARG A 97 11.66 -11.49 9.50
C ARG A 97 12.60 -12.68 9.60
N ARG A 98 12.83 -13.40 8.50
CA ARG A 98 13.71 -14.58 8.46
C ARG A 98 15.15 -14.24 8.82
N GLN A 99 15.59 -13.02 8.52
CA GLN A 99 16.91 -12.51 8.88
C GLN A 99 16.97 -11.92 10.31
N GLY A 100 15.86 -11.88 11.05
CA GLY A 100 15.81 -11.33 12.40
C GLY A 100 16.05 -9.81 12.46
N LEU A 101 15.74 -9.08 11.39
CA LEU A 101 15.89 -7.62 11.37
C LEU A 101 14.83 -6.96 12.25
N ALA A 102 15.26 -5.97 13.04
CA ALA A 102 14.36 -5.21 13.90
C ALA A 102 13.49 -4.23 13.10
N THR A 103 14.05 -3.60 12.06
CA THR A 103 13.37 -2.60 11.24
C THR A 103 13.55 -2.86 9.75
N ILE A 104 12.63 -2.31 8.95
CA ILE A 104 12.68 -2.30 7.49
C ILE A 104 12.28 -0.91 6.98
N PRO A 105 12.87 -0.39 5.87
CA PRO A 105 12.42 0.87 5.30
C PRO A 105 11.00 0.77 4.74
N ALA A 106 10.21 1.83 4.90
CA ALA A 106 8.84 1.91 4.39
C ALA A 106 8.46 3.32 3.92
N TYR A 107 7.47 3.37 3.03
CA TYR A 107 6.71 4.59 2.73
C TYR A 107 5.29 4.46 3.29
N ARG A 108 4.82 5.50 3.99
CA ARG A 108 3.39 5.64 4.34
C ARG A 108 2.65 6.46 3.29
N VAL A 109 1.53 5.92 2.84
CA VAL A 109 0.69 6.55 1.83
C VAL A 109 -0.70 6.75 2.41
N ALA A 110 -1.03 8.02 2.69
CA ALA A 110 -2.34 8.40 3.19
C ALA A 110 -3.46 8.10 2.19
N ALA A 111 -4.68 7.95 2.69
CA ALA A 111 -5.89 7.67 1.92
C ALA A 111 -6.08 8.59 0.72
N ALA A 112 -5.86 9.88 0.93
CA ALA A 112 -5.99 10.91 -0.09
C ALA A 112 -5.01 10.76 -1.27
N HIS A 113 -3.90 10.03 -1.09
CA HIS A 113 -2.91 9.79 -2.13
C HIS A 113 -3.19 8.52 -2.91
N HIS A 114 -3.27 7.35 -2.25
CA HIS A 114 -3.43 6.07 -2.95
C HIS A 114 -4.82 5.88 -3.60
N VAL A 115 -5.87 6.57 -3.14
CA VAL A 115 -7.20 6.54 -3.79
C VAL A 115 -7.16 6.95 -5.27
N ASN A 116 -6.17 7.75 -5.68
CA ASN A 116 -6.01 8.19 -7.06
C ASN A 116 -5.52 7.08 -8.00
N PHE A 117 -5.12 5.94 -7.45
CA PHE A 117 -4.58 4.78 -8.18
C PHE A 117 -5.59 3.64 -8.29
N LEU A 118 -6.86 3.90 -7.98
CA LEU A 118 -7.95 2.97 -8.22
C LEU A 118 -8.22 2.80 -9.72
N LYS A 119 -8.50 1.56 -10.12
CA LYS A 119 -8.67 1.20 -11.54
C LYS A 119 -10.04 1.49 -12.13
N THR A 120 -11.06 1.69 -11.31
CA THR A 120 -12.42 1.94 -11.81
C THR A 120 -13.09 3.09 -11.06
N LYS A 121 -14.02 3.76 -11.75
CA LYS A 121 -14.86 4.81 -11.12
C LYS A 121 -15.74 4.23 -10.01
N VAL A 122 -16.23 3.01 -10.20
CA VAL A 122 -17.05 2.30 -9.20
C VAL A 122 -16.25 2.05 -7.93
N ALA A 123 -15.01 1.56 -8.05
CA ALA A 123 -14.11 1.37 -6.91
C ALA A 123 -13.80 2.70 -6.22
N TYR A 124 -13.54 3.76 -7.00
CA TYR A 124 -13.31 5.11 -6.46
C TYR A 124 -14.49 5.64 -5.66
N GLU A 125 -15.69 5.64 -6.23
CA GLU A 125 -16.89 6.09 -5.53
C GLU A 125 -17.20 5.24 -4.30
N GLY A 126 -16.99 3.92 -4.40
CA GLY A 126 -17.09 3.00 -3.27
C GLY A 126 -16.09 3.34 -2.17
N TYR A 127 -14.85 3.66 -2.52
CA TYR A 127 -13.80 4.02 -1.57
C TYR A 127 -14.12 5.33 -0.86
N ILE A 128 -14.63 6.34 -1.57
CA ILE A 128 -15.05 7.61 -0.94
C ILE A 128 -16.14 7.36 0.12
N ARG A 129 -17.14 6.53 -0.21
CA ARG A 129 -18.22 6.18 0.74
C ARG A 129 -17.66 5.42 1.95
N TYR A 130 -16.85 4.40 1.69
CA TYR A 130 -16.18 3.61 2.73
C TYR A 130 -15.34 4.49 3.65
N TRP A 131 -14.51 5.37 3.10
CA TRP A 131 -13.64 6.23 3.89
C TRP A 131 -14.44 7.21 4.75
N ASN A 132 -15.53 7.77 4.22
CA ASN A 132 -16.38 8.67 4.99
C ASN A 132 -17.05 7.96 6.16
N SER A 133 -17.53 6.73 5.97
CA SER A 133 -18.08 5.97 7.10
C SER A 133 -17.02 5.67 8.15
N LYS A 134 -15.78 5.37 7.74
CA LYS A 134 -14.66 5.18 8.69
C LYS A 134 -14.31 6.41 9.50
N VAL A 135 -14.41 7.61 8.90
CA VAL A 135 -14.17 8.86 9.62
C VAL A 135 -15.34 9.19 10.58
N GLU A 136 -16.58 8.85 10.20
CA GLU A 136 -17.75 9.01 11.07
C GLU A 136 -17.69 8.08 12.29
N ASP A 137 -17.23 6.84 12.11
CA ASP A 137 -17.06 5.85 13.17
C ASP A 137 -15.83 6.12 14.07
N TRP A 138 -14.95 7.05 13.68
CA TRP A 138 -13.69 7.33 14.37
C TRP A 138 -13.89 8.42 15.43
N GLU A 139 -13.96 8.01 16.70
CA GLU A 139 -13.79 8.90 17.85
C GLU A 139 -12.30 8.93 18.25
N PRO A 140 -11.60 10.08 18.16
CA PRO A 140 -10.17 10.19 18.48
C PRO A 140 -9.84 10.06 19.97
#